data_AF-A0AAD9ZVA0-F1
#
_entry.id   AF-A0AAD9ZVA0-F1
#
_cell.length_a   1.000
_cell.length_b   1.000
_cell.length_c   1.000
_cell.angle_alpha   90.00
_cell.angle_beta   90.00
_cell.angle_gamma   90.00
#
_symmetry.space_group_name_H-M   'P 1'
#
loop_
_entity.id
_entity.type
_entity.pdbx_description
1 polymer ?
#
loop_
_entity_poly.entity_id
_entity_poly.type
_entity_poly.pdbx_seq_one_letter_code
_entity_poly.pdbx_strand_id
1 'polypeptide(L)'
;MLATAENSKAILSICVAYTSTNEILNVVQESCDEKWDEINILDESGAGYGLIKLGGQVDSEQLIKCLDIEKYVYAPDPDIIIRTSGGTRLSNFLLWQTAFCYMYLPSVLWPEIGFCHFLWAILNFQRNHFYLSRKQKQS
;
A
#
# COMPACT_ATOMS: atom_id res chain seq x y z
N MET A 1 19.10 4.13 -1.16
CA MET A 1 19.88 4.91 -2.14
C MET A 1 20.50 6.09 -1.42
N LEU A 2 21.81 6.04 -1.10
CA LEU A 2 22.44 7.05 -0.22
C LEU A 2 22.51 8.45 -0.83
N ALA A 3 22.67 8.54 -2.16
CA ALA A 3 22.88 9.82 -2.85
C ALA A 3 21.68 10.79 -2.77
N THR A 4 20.46 10.28 -2.57
CA THR A 4 19.22 11.08 -2.57
C THR A 4 18.42 10.94 -1.29
N ALA A 5 18.97 10.29 -0.26
CA ALA A 5 18.24 9.95 0.97
C ALA A 5 17.77 11.19 1.76
N GLU A 6 18.57 12.25 1.76
CA GLU A 6 18.29 13.49 2.50
C GLU A 6 17.31 14.44 1.78
N ASN A 7 16.84 14.10 0.58
CA ASN A 7 15.94 14.95 -0.18
C ASN A 7 14.48 14.79 0.30
N SER A 8 13.90 15.87 0.84
CA SER A 8 12.53 15.88 1.36
C SER A 8 11.51 16.61 0.49
N LYS A 9 11.95 17.40 -0.51
CA LYS A 9 11.06 18.24 -1.32
C LYS A 9 10.19 17.45 -2.29
N ALA A 10 10.71 16.34 -2.82
CA ALA A 10 10.03 15.49 -3.76
C ALA A 10 10.60 14.08 -3.68
N ILE A 11 9.72 13.09 -3.77
CA ILE A 11 10.07 11.67 -3.76
C ILE A 11 9.60 11.07 -5.09
N LEU A 12 10.49 10.35 -5.75
CA LEU A 12 10.18 9.61 -6.98
C LEU A 12 10.42 8.13 -6.72
N SER A 13 9.34 7.36 -6.70
CA SER A 13 9.40 5.89 -6.59
C SER A 13 9.34 5.27 -7.97
N ILE A 14 10.41 4.55 -8.35
CA ILE A 14 10.49 3.82 -9.62
C ILE A 14 10.27 2.34 -9.34
N CYS A 15 9.19 1.78 -9.87
CA CYS A 15 8.84 0.37 -9.72
C CYS A 15 9.52 -0.47 -10.82
N VAL A 16 10.53 -1.26 -10.45
CA VAL A 16 11.27 -2.16 -11.36
C VAL A 16 11.11 -3.60 -10.89
N ALA A 17 10.81 -4.53 -11.81
CA ALA A 17 10.48 -5.92 -11.47
C ALA A 17 9.39 -6.02 -10.38
N TYR A 18 8.47 -5.06 -10.37
CA TYR A 18 7.44 -4.91 -9.36
C TYR A 18 6.12 -5.55 -9.81
N THR A 19 5.45 -6.23 -8.87
CA THR A 19 4.03 -6.57 -8.97
C THR A 19 3.40 -6.40 -7.60
N SER A 20 2.16 -5.90 -7.56
CA SER A 20 1.47 -5.66 -6.29
C SER A 20 1.20 -6.95 -5.52
N THR A 21 0.94 -8.06 -6.20
CA THR A 21 0.83 -9.38 -5.53
C THR A 21 2.12 -9.76 -4.81
N ASN A 22 3.29 -9.54 -5.42
CA ASN A 22 4.56 -9.85 -4.78
C ASN A 22 4.85 -8.92 -3.59
N GLU A 23 4.48 -7.64 -3.71
CA GLU A 23 4.54 -6.69 -2.58
C GLU A 23 3.67 -7.19 -1.42
N ILE A 24 2.40 -7.51 -1.67
CA ILE A 24 1.47 -7.99 -0.63
C ILE A 24 2.01 -9.26 0.04
N LEU A 25 2.54 -10.21 -0.75
CA LEU A 25 3.14 -11.43 -0.19
C LEU A 25 4.35 -11.11 0.70
N ASN A 26 5.25 -10.22 0.25
CA ASN A 26 6.41 -9.83 1.03
C ASN A 26 6.02 -9.15 2.34
N VAL A 27 5.06 -8.22 2.27
CA VAL A 27 4.55 -7.50 3.45
C VAL A 27 3.95 -8.45 4.47
N VAL A 28 3.13 -9.41 4.04
CA VAL A 28 2.54 -10.40 4.94
C VAL A 28 3.61 -11.29 5.57
N GLN A 29 4.62 -11.68 4.80
CA GLN A 29 5.74 -12.49 5.32
C GLN A 29 6.54 -11.72 6.38
N GLU A 30 6.94 -10.48 6.10
CA GLU A 30 7.67 -9.62 7.06
C GLU A 30 6.84 -9.37 8.34
N SER A 31 5.53 -9.17 8.19
CA SER A 31 4.62 -9.01 9.35
C SER A 31 4.52 -10.27 10.20
N CYS A 32 4.52 -11.45 9.56
CA CYS A 32 4.57 -12.73 10.28
C CYS A 32 5.90 -12.88 11.02
N ASP A 33 7.02 -12.64 10.33
CA ASP A 33 8.36 -12.86 10.89
C ASP A 33 8.59 -11.96 12.12
N GLU A 34 8.19 -10.68 12.09
CA GLU A 34 8.27 -9.78 13.26
C GLU A 34 7.45 -10.32 14.45
N LYS A 35 6.20 -10.75 14.22
CA LYS A 35 5.33 -11.32 15.27
C LYS A 35 5.87 -12.62 15.83
N TRP A 36 6.45 -13.47 14.98
CA TRP A 36 7.09 -14.72 15.41
C TRP A 36 8.29 -14.45 16.30
N ASP A 37 9.12 -13.46 15.96
CA ASP A 37 10.26 -13.06 16.79
C ASP A 37 9.81 -12.49 18.15
N GLU A 38 8.76 -11.67 18.18
CA GLU A 38 8.17 -11.17 19.44
C GLU A 38 7.69 -12.32 20.35
N ILE A 39 7.03 -13.33 19.78
CA ILE A 39 6.56 -14.51 20.52
C ILE A 39 7.73 -15.31 21.08
N ASN A 40 8.78 -15.53 20.28
CA ASN A 40 9.96 -16.29 20.71
C ASN A 40 10.71 -15.61 21.88
N ILE A 41 10.81 -14.28 21.86
CA ILE A 41 11.44 -13.49 22.95
C ILE A 41 10.64 -13.62 24.27
N LEU A 42 9.31 -13.64 24.18
CA LEU A 42 8.44 -13.82 25.35
C LEU A 42 8.57 -15.23 25.96
N ASP A 43 8.79 -16.24 25.12
CA ASP A 43 8.99 -17.63 25.54
C ASP A 43 10.34 -17.84 26.27
N GLU A 44 11.43 -17.20 25.83
CA GLU A 44 12.74 -17.27 26.50
C GLU A 44 12.75 -16.57 27.87
N SER A 45 11.87 -15.58 28.08
CA SER A 45 11.74 -14.81 29.31
C SER A 45 11.02 -15.58 30.44
N GLY A 46 10.57 -16.82 30.20
CA GLY A 46 10.02 -17.72 31.22
C GLY A 46 8.59 -17.41 31.70
N ALA A 47 7.87 -16.50 31.04
CA ALA A 47 6.50 -16.11 31.38
C ALA A 47 5.58 -16.21 30.15
N GLY A 48 5.36 -17.41 29.60
CA GLY A 48 4.59 -17.52 28.35
C GLY A 48 3.92 -18.85 28.00
N TYR A 49 4.24 -19.96 28.67
CA TYR A 49 3.53 -21.23 28.43
C TYR A 49 2.16 -21.25 29.13
N GLY A 50 1.18 -20.54 28.54
CA GLY A 50 -0.20 -20.52 29.03
C GLY A 50 -1.31 -20.55 27.98
N LEU A 51 -1.06 -20.18 26.71
CA LEU A 51 -2.15 -19.93 25.75
C LEU A 51 -2.17 -20.77 24.47
N ILE A 52 -1.10 -21.49 24.10
CA ILE A 52 -1.12 -22.32 22.87
C ILE A 52 -1.57 -23.77 23.14
N LYS A 53 -1.74 -24.16 24.42
CA LYS A 53 -2.25 -25.48 24.79
C LYS A 53 -3.74 -25.38 25.15
N LEU A 54 -4.58 -25.98 24.30
CA LEU A 54 -6.00 -26.32 24.50
C LEU A 54 -7.02 -25.19 24.28
N GLY A 55 -7.37 -24.92 23.01
CA GLY A 55 -8.72 -24.45 22.64
C GLY A 55 -9.26 -23.18 23.33
N GLY A 56 -8.39 -22.31 23.83
CA GLY A 56 -8.73 -21.05 24.48
C GLY A 56 -8.36 -19.88 23.59
N GLN A 57 -9.17 -18.81 23.63
CA GLN A 57 -9.09 -17.61 22.80
C GLN A 57 -7.66 -17.21 22.41
N VAL A 58 -7.39 -17.16 21.11
CA VAL A 58 -6.25 -16.42 20.55
C VAL A 58 -6.43 -14.97 21.00
N ASP A 59 -5.49 -14.47 21.79
CA ASP A 59 -5.54 -13.09 22.23
C ASP A 59 -5.46 -12.17 21.00
N SER A 60 -6.35 -11.20 20.91
CA SER A 60 -6.52 -10.38 19.69
C SER A 60 -5.30 -9.51 19.39
N GLU A 61 -4.38 -9.40 20.35
CA GLU A 61 -3.11 -8.68 20.23
C GLU A 61 -2.05 -9.46 19.43
N GLN A 62 -2.12 -10.80 19.42
CA GLN A 62 -1.17 -11.65 18.70
C GLN A 62 -1.53 -11.84 17.23
N LEU A 63 -2.73 -11.43 16.81
CA LEU A 63 -3.13 -11.44 15.40
C LEU A 63 -2.39 -10.33 14.63
N ILE A 64 -2.00 -10.60 13.38
CA ILE A 64 -1.51 -9.57 12.46
C ILE A 64 -2.67 -8.63 12.15
N LYS A 65 -2.49 -7.34 12.48
CA LYS A 65 -3.47 -6.28 12.19
C LYS A 65 -3.10 -5.61 10.86
N CYS A 66 -4.07 -4.94 10.23
CA CYS A 66 -3.80 -4.18 9.01
C CYS A 66 -2.72 -3.10 9.21
N LEU A 67 -2.62 -2.54 10.43
CA LEU A 67 -1.59 -1.58 10.81
C LEU A 67 -0.17 -2.18 10.72
N ASP A 68 -0.03 -3.47 11.06
CA ASP A 68 1.26 -4.17 10.99
C ASP A 68 1.69 -4.33 9.52
N ILE A 69 0.73 -4.55 8.63
CA ILE A 69 0.92 -4.67 7.18
C ILE A 69 1.30 -3.31 6.56
N GLU A 70 0.60 -2.24 6.91
CA GLU A 70 0.83 -0.89 6.35
C GLU A 70 2.26 -0.38 6.60
N LYS A 71 2.91 -0.82 7.68
CA LYS A 71 4.30 -0.48 8.02
C LYS A 71 5.31 -0.87 6.94
N TYR A 72 5.06 -1.97 6.23
CA TYR A 72 6.01 -2.57 5.27
C TYR A 72 5.69 -2.24 3.81
N VAL A 73 4.61 -1.50 3.54
CA VAL A 73 4.22 -1.11 2.18
C VAL A 73 5.26 -0.16 1.59
N TYR A 74 5.60 -0.35 0.31
CA TYR A 74 6.74 0.35 -0.31
C TYR A 74 6.46 1.81 -0.66
N ALA A 75 5.19 2.22 -0.72
CA ALA A 75 4.78 3.54 -1.14
C ALA A 75 3.51 4.00 -0.42
N PRO A 76 3.34 5.32 -0.20
CA PRO A 76 2.08 5.86 0.33
C PRO A 76 0.93 5.70 -0.65
N ASP A 77 -0.29 5.80 -0.13
CA ASP A 77 -1.51 5.75 -0.93
C ASP A 77 -1.57 6.91 -1.95
N PRO A 78 -1.66 6.63 -3.26
CA PRO A 78 -1.77 7.66 -4.26
C PRO A 78 -3.18 8.27 -4.28
N ASP A 79 -3.26 9.59 -4.40
CA ASP A 79 -4.52 10.30 -4.66
C ASP A 79 -5.06 10.03 -6.07
N ILE A 80 -4.15 9.98 -7.05
CA ILE A 80 -4.47 9.83 -8.48
C ILE A 80 -3.57 8.77 -9.10
N ILE A 81 -4.17 7.84 -9.84
CA ILE A 81 -3.46 6.90 -10.70
C ILE A 81 -3.78 7.22 -12.16
N ILE A 82 -2.71 7.43 -12.93
CA ILE A 82 -2.81 7.77 -14.36
C ILE A 82 -2.36 6.57 -15.18
N ARG A 83 -3.23 6.07 -16.07
CA ARG A 83 -2.91 5.00 -17.00
C ARG A 83 -3.19 5.41 -18.43
N THR A 84 -2.14 5.51 -19.23
CA THR A 84 -2.20 5.86 -20.65
C THR A 84 -2.57 4.68 -21.54
N SER A 85 -2.68 4.94 -22.84
CA SER A 85 -2.92 3.97 -23.91
C SER A 85 -4.32 3.34 -23.88
N GLY A 86 -5.30 4.00 -23.24
CA GLY A 86 -6.71 3.61 -23.28
C GLY A 86 -7.07 2.28 -22.58
N GLY A 87 -6.15 1.67 -21.84
CA GLY A 87 -6.41 0.40 -21.16
C GLY A 87 -7.16 0.58 -19.83
N THR A 88 -8.28 -0.12 -19.64
CA THR A 88 -9.13 -0.07 -18.42
C THR A 88 -8.77 -1.13 -17.38
N ARG A 89 -7.49 -1.19 -16.97
CA ARG A 89 -7.01 -2.17 -15.99
C ARG A 89 -5.90 -1.60 -15.11
N LEU A 90 -5.65 -2.18 -13.93
CA LEU A 90 -4.48 -1.85 -13.11
C LEU A 90 -3.21 -2.61 -13.54
N SER A 91 -3.36 -3.82 -14.09
CA SER A 91 -2.22 -4.70 -14.44
C SER A 91 -1.30 -5.02 -13.25
N ASN A 92 -1.89 -5.36 -12.10
CA ASN A 92 -1.15 -5.74 -10.90
C ASN A 92 -0.20 -4.63 -10.39
N PHE A 93 -0.66 -3.38 -10.45
CA PHE A 93 0.09 -2.21 -10.02
C PHE A 93 -0.62 -1.52 -8.85
N LEU A 94 0.06 -1.41 -7.70
CA LEU A 94 -0.40 -0.73 -6.48
C LEU A 94 -1.84 -1.10 -6.06
N LEU A 95 -2.20 -2.39 -6.08
CA LEU A 95 -3.58 -2.84 -5.84
C LEU A 95 -4.07 -2.49 -4.43
N TRP A 96 -3.21 -2.60 -3.42
CA TRP A 96 -3.54 -2.23 -2.05
C TRP A 96 -3.72 -0.72 -1.90
N GLN A 97 -2.72 0.03 -2.36
CA GLN A 97 -2.63 1.48 -2.20
C GLN A 97 -3.70 2.22 -3.02
N THR A 98 -4.15 1.65 -4.13
CA THR A 98 -5.12 2.31 -5.01
C THR A 98 -6.59 2.08 -4.62
N ALA A 99 -6.88 1.47 -3.47
CA ALA A 99 -8.25 1.15 -3.03
C ALA A 99 -9.22 2.35 -3.06
N PHE A 100 -8.75 3.54 -2.67
CA PHE A 100 -9.52 4.79 -2.66
C PHE A 100 -8.99 5.86 -3.62
N CYS A 101 -8.13 5.46 -4.57
CA CYS A 101 -7.48 6.35 -5.51
C CYS A 101 -8.40 6.75 -6.68
N TYR A 102 -8.26 7.98 -7.17
CA TYR A 102 -8.93 8.40 -8.40
C TYR A 102 -8.21 7.88 -9.64
N MET A 103 -8.91 7.14 -10.50
CA MET A 103 -8.34 6.57 -11.71
C MET A 103 -8.60 7.46 -12.93
N TYR A 104 -7.53 7.99 -13.54
CA TYR A 104 -7.57 8.77 -14.78
C TYR A 104 -6.97 7.95 -15.93
N LEU A 105 -7.78 7.64 -16.94
CA LEU A 105 -7.41 6.75 -18.04
C LEU A 105 -7.48 7.44 -19.41
N PRO A 106 -6.50 8.31 -19.75
CA PRO A 106 -6.49 8.93 -21.06
C PRO A 106 -6.16 7.90 -22.16
N SER A 107 -6.75 8.08 -23.34
CA SER A 107 -6.46 7.26 -24.52
C SER A 107 -5.10 7.55 -25.16
N VAL A 108 -4.47 8.68 -24.82
CA VAL A 108 -3.15 9.11 -25.30
C VAL A 108 -2.07 8.08 -24.97
N LEU A 109 -1.10 7.89 -25.87
CA LEU A 109 0.05 7.01 -25.62
C LEU A 109 1.00 7.63 -24.58
N TRP A 110 1.79 6.80 -23.88
CA TRP A 110 2.73 7.29 -22.88
C TRP A 110 3.70 8.37 -23.40
N PRO A 111 4.36 8.22 -24.57
CA PRO A 111 5.28 9.26 -25.07
C PRO A 111 4.59 10.57 -25.46
N GLU A 112 3.28 10.54 -25.65
CA GLU A 112 2.47 11.69 -26.08
C GLU A 112 1.77 12.39 -24.91
N ILE A 113 1.92 11.88 -23.68
CA ILE A 113 1.37 12.54 -22.50
C ILE A 113 2.05 13.90 -22.30
N GLY A 114 1.27 14.90 -21.94
CA GLY A 114 1.72 16.27 -21.83
C GLY A 114 1.00 17.01 -20.72
N PHE A 115 1.39 18.26 -20.49
CA PHE A 115 0.90 19.07 -19.39
C PHE A 115 -0.64 19.20 -19.35
N CYS A 116 -1.29 19.35 -20.50
CA CYS A 116 -2.76 19.42 -20.57
C CYS A 116 -3.43 18.17 -20.01
N HIS A 117 -2.90 16.97 -20.30
CA HIS A 117 -3.44 15.71 -19.76
C HIS A 117 -3.30 15.64 -18.25
N PHE A 118 -2.15 16.10 -17.73
CA PHE A 118 -1.90 16.17 -16.29
C PHE A 118 -2.84 17.15 -15.58
N LEU A 119 -3.04 18.35 -16.14
CA LEU A 119 -4.02 19.32 -15.63
C LEU A 119 -5.44 18.73 -15.60
N TRP A 120 -5.85 18.03 -16.67
CA TRP A 120 -7.15 17.37 -16.71
C TRP A 120 -7.29 16.28 -15.65
N ALA A 121 -6.23 15.52 -15.35
CA ALA A 121 -6.24 14.54 -14.27
C ALA A 121 -6.52 15.22 -12.92
N ILE A 122 -5.83 16.33 -12.62
CA ILE A 122 -5.98 17.08 -11.38
C ILE A 122 -7.39 17.69 -11.26
N LEU A 123 -7.87 18.36 -12.31
CA LEU A 123 -9.21 18.98 -12.28
C LEU A 123 -10.31 17.94 -12.06
N ASN A 124 -10.19 16.78 -12.71
CA ASN A 124 -11.14 15.69 -12.52
C ASN A 124 -11.06 15.09 -11.11
N PHE A 125 -9.85 14.93 -10.57
CA PHE A 125 -9.67 14.51 -9.18
C PHE A 125 -10.34 15.50 -8.22
N GLN A 126 -10.04 16.79 -8.32
CA GLN A 126 -10.61 17.84 -7.45
C GLN A 126 -12.14 17.85 -7.51
N ARG A 127 -12.73 17.65 -8.70
CA ARG A 127 -14.19 17.55 -8.87
C ARG A 127 -14.79 16.35 -8.13
N ASN A 128 -14.09 15.22 -8.10
CA ASN A 128 -14.56 13.98 -7.46
C ASN A 128 -14.11 13.81 -6.00
N HIS A 129 -13.17 14.64 -5.54
CA HIS A 129 -12.53 14.53 -4.22
C HIS A 129 -13.56 14.46 -3.09
N PHE A 130 -14.59 15.29 -3.12
CA PHE A 130 -15.62 15.29 -2.08
C PHE A 130 -16.30 13.93 -1.91
N TYR A 131 -16.56 13.23 -3.02
CA TYR A 131 -17.18 11.91 -3.01
C TYR A 131 -16.20 10.82 -2.55
N LEU A 132 -14.94 10.89 -2.99
CA LEU A 132 -13.89 9.97 -2.59
C LEU A 132 -13.62 10.02 -1.08
N SER A 133 -13.48 11.22 -0.52
CA SER A 133 -13.26 11.40 0.93
C SER A 133 -14.41 10.90 1.78
N ARG A 134 -15.64 10.88 1.26
CA ARG A 134 -16.80 10.30 1.97
C ARG A 134 -16.74 8.78 1.98
N LYS A 135 -16.36 8.16 0.86
CA LYS A 135 -16.21 6.70 0.77
C LYS A 135 -15.10 6.19 1.69
N GLN A 136 -13.97 6.88 1.74
CA GLN A 136 -12.85 6.49 2.61
C GLN A 136 -13.25 6.48 4.09
N LYS A 137 -14.11 7.41 4.53
CA LYS A 137 -14.62 7.47 5.92
C LYS A 137 -15.67 6.42 6.27
N GLN A 138 -16.24 5.74 5.28
CA GLN A 138 -17.26 4.71 5.45
C GLN A 138 -16.67 3.29 5.46
N SER A 139 -15.41 3.15 5.06
CA SER A 139 -14.62 1.92 5.14
C SER A 139 -13.93 1.81 6.50
#